data_AF-A0AAU1DYT5-F1
#
_entry.id   AF-A0AAU1DYT5-F1
#
_cell.length_a   1.000
_cell.length_b   1.000
_cell.length_c   1.000
_cell.angle_alpha   90.00
_cell.angle_beta   90.00
_cell.angle_gamma   90.00
#
_symmetry.space_group_name_H-M   'P 1'
#
loop_
_entity.id
_entity.type
_entity.pdbx_description
1 polymer ?
#
loop_
_entity_poly.entity_id
_entity_poly.type
_entity_poly.pdbx_seq_one_letter_code
_entity_poly.pdbx_strand_id
1 'polypeptide(L)'
;MATLVISIAALAVSFTALVWQFITWLRNGPVIRVKAHYAIPVIGGSVSSTQYLAVSATNRGRAPATITGWGLLMPGDRTTASESAPLPGVEPLPYRLDPYAEISWYIAADDLDRLCSVGSFRRSQLRPFVFVSGQGRKVGKPLA
;
A
#
# COMPACT_ATOMS: atom_id res chain seq x y z
N MET A 1 -12.13 -34.34 44.16
CA MET A 1 -11.27 -34.86 43.08
C MET A 1 -11.77 -34.44 41.69
N ALA A 2 -13.01 -34.79 41.30
CA ALA A 2 -13.55 -34.46 39.96
C ALA A 2 -13.53 -32.97 39.60
N THR A 3 -13.87 -32.08 40.55
CA THR A 3 -13.90 -30.63 40.33
C THR A 3 -12.53 -30.02 39.97
N LEU A 4 -11.44 -30.58 40.52
CA LEU A 4 -10.08 -30.11 40.28
C LEU A 4 -9.57 -30.51 38.89
N VAL A 5 -9.94 -31.70 38.42
CA VAL A 5 -9.63 -32.16 37.05
C VAL A 5 -10.38 -31.31 36.03
N ILE A 6 -11.67 -31.03 36.30
CA ILE A 6 -12.51 -30.23 35.42
C ILE A 6 -11.99 -28.79 35.33
N SER A 7 -11.56 -28.18 36.43
CA SER A 7 -11.04 -26.80 36.42
C SER A 7 -9.72 -26.68 35.65
N ILE A 8 -8.79 -27.65 35.81
CA ILE A 8 -7.53 -27.67 35.05
C ILE A 8 -7.81 -27.83 33.55
N ALA A 9 -8.69 -28.76 33.18
CA ALA A 9 -9.06 -28.97 31.78
C ALA A 9 -9.70 -27.70 31.18
N ALA A 10 -10.61 -27.05 31.91
CA ALA A 10 -11.24 -25.80 31.47
C ALA A 10 -10.23 -24.67 31.27
N LEU A 11 -9.24 -24.55 32.16
CA LEU A 11 -8.19 -23.53 32.08
C LEU A 11 -7.29 -23.77 30.86
N ALA A 12 -6.89 -25.02 30.62
CA ALA A 12 -6.09 -25.39 29.46
C ALA A 12 -6.80 -25.06 28.14
N VAL A 13 -8.07 -25.47 28.00
CA VAL A 13 -8.88 -25.20 26.81
C VAL A 13 -9.05 -23.69 26.59
N SER A 14 -9.32 -22.93 27.65
CA SER A 14 -9.47 -21.47 27.56
C SER A 14 -8.19 -20.78 27.11
N PHE A 15 -7.03 -21.22 27.62
CA PHE A 15 -5.74 -20.67 27.24
C PHE A 15 -5.42 -20.98 25.77
N THR A 16 -5.64 -22.22 25.33
CA THR A 16 -5.48 -22.61 23.92
C THR A 16 -6.39 -21.79 23.00
N ALA A 17 -7.65 -21.60 23.37
CA ALA A 17 -8.58 -20.78 22.61
C ALA A 17 -8.11 -19.33 22.50
N LEU A 18 -7.62 -18.74 23.59
CA LEU A 18 -7.11 -17.36 23.60
C LEU A 18 -5.89 -17.19 22.70
N VAL A 19 -4.92 -18.11 22.79
CA VAL A 19 -3.72 -18.10 21.94
C VAL A 19 -4.11 -18.21 20.46
N TRP A 20 -5.05 -19.10 20.14
CA TRP A 20 -5.54 -19.25 18.78
C TRP A 20 -6.22 -17.98 18.25
N GLN A 21 -7.08 -17.35 19.05
CA GLN A 21 -7.73 -16.09 18.69
C GLN A 21 -6.71 -14.98 18.43
N PHE A 22 -5.68 -14.88 19.26
CA PHE A 22 -4.61 -13.88 19.09
C PHE A 22 -3.79 -14.11 17.81
N ILE A 23 -3.39 -15.36 17.53
CA ILE A 23 -2.68 -15.72 16.30
C ILE A 23 -3.55 -15.41 15.08
N THR A 24 -4.85 -15.71 15.16
CA THR A 24 -5.80 -15.45 14.07
C THR A 24 -5.97 -13.97 13.82
N TRP A 25 -6.06 -13.16 14.88
CA TRP A 25 -6.11 -11.70 14.77
C TRP A 25 -4.86 -11.14 14.08
N LEU A 26 -3.66 -11.59 14.49
CA LEU A 26 -2.41 -11.19 13.86
C LEU A 26 -2.31 -11.58 12.38
N ARG A 27 -2.91 -12.72 11.99
CA ARG A 27 -2.88 -13.20 10.60
C ARG A 27 -3.95 -12.56 9.71
N ASN A 28 -4.98 -11.94 10.27
CA ASN A 28 -6.12 -11.36 9.52
C ASN A 28 -5.97 -9.85 9.21
N GLY A 29 -4.79 -9.27 9.43
CA GLY A 29 -4.53 -7.86 9.15
C GLY A 29 -4.65 -7.45 7.67
N PRO A 30 -4.56 -6.15 7.37
CA PRO A 30 -4.59 -5.66 6.00
C PRO A 30 -3.38 -6.17 5.20
N VAL A 31 -3.60 -6.54 3.94
CA VAL A 31 -2.55 -7.03 3.03
C VAL A 31 -2.46 -6.09 1.84
N ILE A 32 -1.64 -5.05 1.97
CA ILE A 32 -1.48 -4.05 0.90
C ILE A 32 -0.46 -4.54 -0.13
N ARG A 33 -0.88 -4.57 -1.40
CA ARG A 33 0.00 -4.75 -2.55
C ARG A 33 0.11 -3.45 -3.32
N VAL A 34 1.34 -3.05 -3.62
CA VAL A 34 1.63 -1.85 -4.40
C VAL A 34 2.12 -2.26 -5.78
N LYS A 35 1.60 -1.60 -6.81
CA LYS A 35 2.02 -1.72 -8.20
C LYS A 35 2.21 -0.35 -8.82
N ALA A 36 3.00 -0.28 -9.87
CA ALA A 36 3.03 0.89 -10.73
C ALA A 36 2.82 0.44 -12.17
N HIS A 37 2.05 1.21 -12.93
CA HIS A 37 1.78 0.98 -14.34
C HIS A 37 1.58 2.32 -15.04
N TYR A 38 1.90 2.37 -16.33
CA TYR A 38 1.62 3.57 -17.12
C TYR A 38 0.14 3.64 -17.46
N ALA A 39 -0.44 4.82 -17.32
CA ALA A 39 -1.81 5.12 -17.63
C ALA A 39 -1.89 6.43 -18.40
N ILE A 40 -2.87 6.55 -19.30
CA ILE A 40 -3.20 7.79 -19.97
C ILE A 40 -4.60 8.16 -19.49
N PRO A 41 -4.74 9.15 -18.58
CA PRO A 41 -6.04 9.51 -18.04
C PRO A 41 -6.90 10.15 -19.13
N VAL A 42 -8.19 9.82 -19.13
CA VAL A 42 -9.20 10.50 -19.93
C VAL A 42 -9.85 11.55 -19.05
N ILE A 43 -9.60 12.82 -19.34
CA ILE A 43 -10.10 13.95 -18.55
C ILE A 43 -11.09 14.72 -19.43
N GLY A 44 -12.34 14.85 -18.98
CA GLY A 44 -13.37 15.62 -19.70
C GLY A 44 -13.71 15.07 -21.10
N GLY A 45 -13.58 13.76 -21.32
CA GLY A 45 -13.83 13.12 -22.62
C GLY A 45 -12.69 13.24 -23.62
N SER A 46 -11.58 13.88 -23.25
CA SER A 46 -10.36 13.95 -24.08
C SER A 46 -9.26 13.07 -23.49
N VAL A 47 -8.57 12.32 -24.36
CA VAL A 47 -7.38 11.57 -23.98
C VAL A 47 -6.26 12.57 -23.73
N SER A 48 -5.68 12.57 -22.54
CA SER A 48 -4.50 13.41 -22.26
C SER A 48 -3.35 12.99 -23.19
N SER A 49 -2.65 13.94 -23.79
CA SER A 49 -1.41 13.66 -24.53
C SER A 49 -0.25 13.30 -23.61
N THR A 50 -0.39 13.56 -22.30
CA THR A 50 0.63 13.29 -21.29
C THR A 50 0.44 11.88 -20.73
N GLN A 51 1.49 11.08 -20.80
CA GLN A 51 1.54 9.78 -20.14
C GLN A 51 1.76 9.98 -18.64
N TYR A 52 1.00 9.26 -17.82
CA TYR A 52 1.15 9.27 -16.37
C TYR A 52 1.63 7.91 -15.89
N LEU A 53 2.35 7.92 -14.77
CA LEU A 53 2.61 6.72 -14.00
C LEU A 53 1.61 6.63 -12.85
N ALA A 54 0.76 5.61 -12.90
CA ALA A 54 -0.18 5.28 -11.84
C ALA A 54 0.49 4.37 -10.81
N VAL A 55 0.61 4.84 -9.58
CA VAL A 55 0.99 4.05 -8.40
C VAL A 55 -0.30 3.57 -7.73
N SER A 56 -0.58 2.28 -7.80
CA SER A 56 -1.78 1.69 -7.23
C SER A 56 -1.50 0.87 -5.99
N ALA A 57 -2.37 1.01 -4.99
CA ALA A 57 -2.38 0.23 -3.78
C ALA A 57 -3.69 -0.55 -3.69
N THR A 58 -3.59 -1.87 -3.68
CA THR A 58 -4.72 -2.78 -3.52
C THR A 58 -4.68 -3.41 -2.14
N ASN A 59 -5.77 -3.32 -1.38
CA ASN A 59 -5.92 -4.09 -0.15
C ASN A 59 -6.45 -5.48 -0.48
N ARG A 60 -5.63 -6.52 -0.34
CA ARG A 60 -6.06 -7.92 -0.49
C ARG A 60 -6.41 -8.59 0.83
N GLY A 61 -6.31 -7.85 1.93
CA GLY A 61 -6.68 -8.32 3.26
C GLY A 61 -8.17 -8.16 3.51
N ARG A 62 -8.62 -8.73 4.64
CA ARG A 62 -10.02 -8.63 5.11
C ARG A 62 -10.26 -7.46 6.05
N ALA A 63 -9.19 -6.79 6.48
CA ALA A 63 -9.25 -5.61 7.34
C ALA A 63 -8.95 -4.34 6.54
N PRO A 64 -9.59 -3.20 6.86
CA PRO A 64 -9.27 -1.92 6.25
C PRO A 64 -7.84 -1.47 6.60
N ALA A 65 -7.26 -0.62 5.77
CA ALA A 65 -5.94 -0.03 5.97
C ALA A 65 -5.98 1.47 5.74
N THR A 66 -5.27 2.25 6.55
CA THR A 66 -5.13 3.69 6.31
C THR A 66 -3.80 3.95 5.61
N ILE A 67 -3.87 4.49 4.40
CA ILE A 67 -2.71 4.93 3.63
C ILE A 67 -2.43 6.38 3.99
N THR A 68 -1.23 6.66 4.47
CA THR A 68 -0.82 7.99 4.96
C THR A 68 0.14 8.71 4.02
N GLY A 69 0.68 8.00 3.02
CA GLY A 69 1.65 8.54 2.09
C GLY A 69 1.95 7.55 0.98
N TRP A 70 2.53 8.04 -0.11
CA TRP A 70 2.99 7.23 -1.24
C TRP A 70 4.18 7.92 -1.92
N GLY A 71 4.85 7.20 -2.81
CA GLY A 71 5.89 7.77 -3.64
C GLY A 71 6.67 6.72 -4.41
N LEU A 72 7.83 7.15 -4.90
CA LEU A 72 8.77 6.31 -5.63
C LEU A 72 10.10 6.26 -4.89
N LEU A 73 10.61 5.04 -4.74
CA LEU A 73 11.92 4.75 -4.18
C LEU A 73 12.92 4.66 -5.32
N MET A 74 13.95 5.49 -5.22
CA MET A 74 15.08 5.54 -6.15
C MET A 74 16.17 4.55 -5.74
N PRO A 75 17.07 4.18 -6.66
CA PRO A 75 18.26 3.40 -6.32
C PRO A 75 19.06 4.03 -5.19
N GLY A 76 19.53 3.22 -4.24
CA GLY A 76 20.28 3.70 -3.08
C GLY A 76 19.41 4.26 -1.94
N ASP A 77 18.16 3.79 -1.80
CA ASP A 77 17.21 4.12 -0.73
C ASP A 77 16.82 5.60 -0.63
N ARG A 78 17.12 6.40 -1.65
CA ARG A 78 16.63 7.77 -1.76
C ARG A 78 15.14 7.74 -2.07
N THR A 79 14.33 8.41 -1.25
CA THR A 79 12.88 8.48 -1.45
C THR A 79 12.47 9.83 -2.02
N THR A 80 11.71 9.82 -3.11
CA THR A 80 10.85 10.95 -3.47
C THR A 80 9.48 10.70 -2.89
N ALA A 81 9.10 11.48 -1.89
CA ALA A 81 7.69 11.67 -1.59
C ALA A 81 7.12 12.55 -2.71
N SER A 82 6.25 12.00 -3.54
CA SER A 82 5.50 12.84 -4.47
C SER A 82 4.30 13.38 -3.73
N GLU A 83 4.52 14.49 -3.04
CA GLU A 83 3.45 15.42 -2.64
C GLU A 83 3.03 16.20 -3.89
N SER A 84 2.68 15.49 -4.97
CA SER A 84 2.06 16.09 -6.13
C SER A 84 0.65 16.47 -5.71
N ALA A 85 0.31 17.75 -5.85
CA ALA A 85 -1.04 18.25 -5.60
C ALA A 85 -2.08 17.28 -6.18
N PRO A 86 -3.12 16.91 -5.43
CA PRO A 86 -4.07 15.90 -5.88
C PRO A 86 -4.62 16.34 -7.23
N LEU A 87 -4.42 15.51 -8.26
CA LEU A 87 -5.12 15.71 -9.53
C LEU A 87 -6.63 15.74 -9.23
N PRO A 88 -7.41 16.52 -10.00
CA PRO A 88 -8.86 16.51 -9.86
C PRO A 88 -9.40 15.07 -9.91
N GLY A 89 -10.10 14.65 -8.85
CA GLY A 89 -10.64 13.29 -8.71
C GLY A 89 -9.75 12.29 -7.96
N VAL A 90 -8.59 12.70 -7.45
CA VAL A 90 -7.76 11.87 -6.57
C VAL A 90 -8.10 12.16 -5.11
N GLU A 91 -8.42 11.11 -4.35
CA GLU A 91 -8.76 11.25 -2.93
C GLU A 91 -7.56 11.73 -2.09
N PRO A 92 -7.77 12.68 -1.16
CA PRO A 92 -6.70 13.20 -0.32
C PRO A 92 -6.18 12.14 0.65
N LEU A 93 -4.90 12.26 1.00
CA LEU A 93 -4.31 11.49 2.10
C LEU A 93 -4.51 12.24 3.43
N PRO A 94 -4.66 11.51 4.57
CA PRO A 94 -4.70 10.05 4.68
C PRO A 94 -6.01 9.46 4.13
N TYR A 95 -5.90 8.34 3.42
CA TYR A 95 -7.02 7.63 2.81
C TYR A 95 -7.28 6.28 3.46
N ARG A 96 -8.54 5.97 3.77
CA ARG A 96 -8.94 4.65 4.26
C ARG A 96 -9.24 3.73 3.07
N LEU A 97 -8.40 2.73 2.89
CA LEU A 97 -8.57 1.69 1.88
C LEU A 97 -9.32 0.49 2.48
N ASP A 98 -10.55 0.30 2.04
CA ASP A 98 -11.39 -0.81 2.48
C ASP A 98 -10.87 -2.18 1.98
N PRO A 99 -11.32 -3.29 2.59
CA PRO A 99 -10.98 -4.63 2.13
C PRO A 99 -11.30 -4.81 0.64
N TYR A 100 -10.37 -5.39 -0.12
CA TYR A 100 -10.50 -5.64 -1.56
C TYR A 100 -10.58 -4.39 -2.46
N ALA A 101 -10.48 -3.18 -1.89
CA ALA A 101 -10.46 -1.94 -2.64
C ALA A 101 -9.08 -1.62 -3.23
N GLU A 102 -9.07 -0.76 -4.24
CA GLU A 102 -7.87 -0.22 -4.89
C GLU A 102 -7.97 1.30 -4.99
N ILE A 103 -6.83 1.97 -4.76
CA ILE A 103 -6.65 3.40 -5.01
C ILE A 103 -5.40 3.59 -5.86
N SER A 104 -5.41 4.62 -6.71
CA SER A 104 -4.26 4.97 -7.55
C SER A 104 -3.94 6.46 -7.44
N TRP A 105 -2.65 6.76 -7.36
CA TRP A 105 -2.12 8.11 -7.49
C TRP A 105 -1.28 8.21 -8.75
N TYR A 106 -1.10 9.42 -9.27
CA TYR A 106 -0.47 9.60 -10.58
C TYR A 106 0.66 10.62 -10.50
N ILE A 107 1.72 10.36 -11.26
CA ILE A 107 2.85 11.26 -11.50
C ILE A 107 2.98 11.42 -13.01
N ALA A 108 3.16 12.65 -13.51
CA ALA A 108 3.39 12.86 -14.93
C ALA A 108 4.72 12.20 -15.36
N ALA A 109 4.75 11.57 -16.54
CA ALA A 109 5.97 10.94 -17.04
C ALA A 109 7.11 11.95 -17.24
N ASP A 110 6.78 13.21 -17.56
CA ASP A 110 7.76 14.29 -17.71
C ASP A 110 8.47 14.61 -16.37
N ASP A 111 7.74 14.57 -15.25
CA ASP A 111 8.33 14.75 -13.93
C ASP A 111 9.20 13.55 -13.54
N LEU A 112 8.78 12.35 -13.95
CA LEU A 112 9.57 11.13 -13.79
C LEU A 112 10.90 11.21 -14.56
N ASP A 113 10.87 11.73 -15.79
CA ASP A 113 12.07 11.92 -16.61
C ASP A 113 13.03 12.95 -16.04
N ARG A 114 12.50 14.06 -15.52
CA ARG A 114 13.31 15.04 -14.81
C ARG A 114 14.00 14.41 -13.60
N LEU A 115 13.26 13.64 -12.79
CA LEU A 115 13.82 12.93 -11.64
C LEU A 115 14.90 11.92 -12.06
N CYS A 116 14.66 11.14 -13.11
CA CYS A 116 15.64 10.18 -13.64
C CYS A 116 16.90 10.87 -14.17
N SER A 117 16.74 12.01 -14.86
CA SER A 117 17.84 12.79 -15.42
C SER A 117 18.72 13.40 -14.33
N VAL A 118 18.11 13.98 -13.30
CA VAL A 118 18.85 14.54 -12.14
C VAL A 118 19.56 13.45 -11.34
N GLY A 119 18.89 12.32 -11.15
CA GLY A 119 19.40 11.22 -10.33
C GLY A 119 20.33 10.23 -11.04
N SER A 120 20.50 10.35 -12.36
CA SER A 120 21.29 9.42 -13.19
C SER A 120 20.89 7.94 -13.03
N PHE A 121 19.59 7.66 -12.99
CA PHE A 121 19.05 6.29 -12.93
C PHE A 121 17.97 6.06 -13.98
N ARG A 122 17.69 4.79 -14.28
CA ARG A 122 16.64 4.40 -15.25
C ARG A 122 15.29 4.29 -14.56
N ARG A 123 14.22 4.58 -15.29
CA ARG A 123 12.83 4.40 -14.83
C ARG A 123 12.56 2.99 -14.29
N SER A 124 13.15 1.96 -14.90
CA SER A 124 12.98 0.56 -14.47
C SER A 124 13.58 0.24 -13.10
N GLN A 125 14.43 1.11 -12.56
CA GLN A 125 15.02 0.93 -11.24
C GLN A 125 14.16 1.57 -10.13
N LEU A 126 13.15 2.36 -10.50
CA LEU A 126 12.23 2.97 -9.57
C LEU A 126 11.25 1.92 -9.02
N ARG A 127 10.94 2.02 -7.72
CA ARG A 127 10.01 1.13 -7.04
C ARG A 127 8.91 1.93 -6.36
N PRO A 128 7.63 1.66 -6.62
CA PRO A 128 6.55 2.34 -5.93
C PRO A 128 6.48 1.90 -4.47
N PHE A 129 6.10 2.82 -3.59
CA PHE A 129 5.80 2.49 -2.20
C PHE A 129 4.59 3.25 -1.68
N VAL A 130 3.98 2.71 -0.64
CA VAL A 130 2.97 3.40 0.18
C VAL A 130 3.30 3.25 1.66
N PHE A 131 2.93 4.26 2.45
CA PHE A 131 2.96 4.21 3.91
C PHE A 131 1.59 3.80 4.42
N VAL A 132 1.58 2.72 5.21
CA VAL A 132 0.37 2.17 5.83
C VAL A 132 0.47 2.39 7.33
N SER A 133 -0.53 3.03 7.91
CA SER A 133 -0.60 3.26 9.35
C SER A 133 -0.48 1.93 10.12
N GLY A 134 0.41 1.88 11.11
CA GLY A 134 0.68 0.69 11.93
C GLY A 134 1.48 -0.45 11.25
N GLN A 135 1.64 -0.44 9.92
CA GLN A 135 2.46 -1.44 9.20
C GLN A 135 3.72 -0.87 8.55
N GLY A 136 3.87 0.45 8.52
CA GLY A 136 5.00 1.14 7.91
C GLY A 136 4.97 1.11 6.39
N ARG A 137 6.16 1.13 5.78
CA ARG A 137 6.33 1.24 4.32
C ARG A 137 6.12 -0.11 3.63
N LYS A 138 5.25 -0.15 2.61
CA LYS A 138 5.07 -1.29 1.70
C LYS A 138 5.60 -0.92 0.32
N VAL A 139 6.50 -1.75 -0.21
CA VAL A 139 7.18 -1.49 -1.49
C VAL A 139 6.70 -2.49 -2.53
N GLY A 140 6.37 -1.99 -3.71
CA GLY A 140 5.99 -2.78 -4.87
C GLY A 140 7.18 -3.34 -5.64
N LYS A 141 6.86 -4.01 -6.74
CA LYS A 141 7.86 -4.44 -7.73
C LYS A 141 8.42 -3.24 -8.49
N PRO A 142 9.68 -3.31 -8.95
CA PRO A 142 10.22 -2.30 -9.86
C PRO A 142 9.36 -2.16 -11.11
N LEU A 143 9.40 -0.97 -11.70
CA LEU A 143 8.76 -0.68 -12.97
C LEU A 143 9.34 -1.57 -14.07
N ALA A 144 8.45 -2.27 -14.79
CA ALA A 144 8.80 -3.07 -15.95
C ALA A 144 8.79 -2.20 -17.21
#